data_AF-A0A7X7C5V2-F1
#
_entry.id   AF-A0A7X7C5V2-F1
#
_cell.length_a   1.000
_cell.length_b   1.000
_cell.length_c   1.000
_cell.angle_alpha   90.00
_cell.angle_beta   90.00
_cell.angle_gamma   90.00
#
_symmetry.space_group_name_H-M   'P 1'
#
loop_
_entity.id
_entity.type
_entity.pdbx_description
1 polymer ?
#
loop_
_entity_poly.entity_id
_entity_poly.type
_entity_poly.pdbx_seq_one_letter_code
_entity_poly.pdbx_strand_id
1 'polypeptide(L)'
;EQNLEEIARTLNTSRENVFTAYTFQEQVLSLDQEVAHHEDGKLLDFVSTRQERRSQVMDAVEDLDSEEREIIQLRYFKNYTQAEVAKILKKNQSKISRMEGRALAKMRKILLSKQE
;
A
#
# COMPACT_ATOMS: atom_id res chain seq x y z
N GLU A 1 26.11 23.76 -15.11
CA GLU A 1 25.54 22.42 -14.85
C GLU A 1 25.38 21.72 -16.19
N GLN A 2 25.84 20.47 -16.32
CA GLN A 2 25.65 19.70 -17.57
C GLN A 2 24.21 19.20 -17.63
N ASN A 3 23.59 19.29 -18.81
CA ASN A 3 22.24 18.77 -19.02
C ASN A 3 22.30 17.23 -19.17
N LEU A 4 21.33 16.50 -18.62
CA LEU A 4 21.17 15.04 -18.80
C LEU A 4 21.29 14.61 -20.27
N GLU A 5 20.76 15.43 -21.18
CA GLU A 5 20.84 15.21 -22.63
C GLU A 5 22.29 15.24 -23.17
N GLU A 6 23.12 16.11 -22.60
CA GLU A 6 24.52 16.29 -23.01
C GLU A 6 25.38 15.11 -22.53
N ILE A 7 25.14 14.66 -21.30
CA ILE A 7 25.77 13.47 -20.73
C ILE A 7 25.39 12.22 -21.55
N ALA A 8 24.12 12.08 -21.92
CA ALA A 8 23.63 10.96 -22.74
C ALA A 8 24.32 10.92 -24.11
N ARG A 9 24.48 12.08 -24.76
CA ARG A 9 25.18 12.20 -26.05
C ARG A 9 26.66 11.83 -25.94
N THR A 10 27.37 12.35 -24.93
CA THR A 10 28.80 12.05 -24.74
C THR A 10 29.04 10.59 -24.41
N LEU A 11 28.16 9.98 -23.61
CA LEU A 11 28.26 8.57 -23.21
C LEU A 11 27.63 7.60 -24.23
N ASN A 12 27.11 8.12 -25.35
CA ASN A 12 26.42 7.35 -26.39
C ASN A 12 25.37 6.37 -25.81
N THR A 13 24.57 6.86 -24.87
CA THR A 13 23.55 6.09 -24.16
C THR A 13 22.24 6.88 -24.13
N SER A 14 21.14 6.26 -23.68
CA SER A 14 19.87 6.95 -23.57
C SER A 14 19.81 7.85 -22.34
N ARG A 15 18.96 8.88 -22.40
CA ARG A 15 18.66 9.74 -21.25
C ARG A 15 18.14 8.92 -20.06
N GLU A 16 17.33 7.90 -20.33
CA GLU A 16 16.82 6.99 -19.31
C GLU A 16 17.94 6.25 -18.59
N ASN A 17 18.98 5.81 -19.30
CA ASN A 17 20.12 5.13 -18.69
C ASN A 17 20.95 6.09 -17.82
N VAL A 18 21.15 7.33 -18.28
CA VAL A 18 21.83 8.36 -17.47
C VAL A 18 21.02 8.69 -16.23
N PHE A 19 19.70 8.89 -16.38
CA PHE A 19 18.80 9.15 -15.26
C PHE A 19 18.80 7.98 -14.27
N THR A 20 18.69 6.75 -14.76
CA THR A 20 18.76 5.53 -13.93
C THR A 20 20.07 5.51 -13.15
N ALA A 21 21.22 5.68 -13.81
CA ALA A 21 22.51 5.71 -13.12
C ALA A 21 22.61 6.83 -12.07
N TYR A 22 22.01 7.99 -12.34
CA TYR A 22 21.95 9.12 -11.42
C TYR A 22 21.07 8.82 -10.20
N THR A 23 19.89 8.20 -10.38
CA THR A 23 18.99 7.79 -9.29
C THR A 23 19.58 6.66 -8.44
N PHE A 24 20.29 5.71 -9.06
CA PHE A 24 20.98 4.63 -8.35
C PHE A 24 22.17 5.12 -7.50
N GLN A 25 22.58 6.37 -7.66
CA GLN A 25 23.63 6.98 -6.85
C GLN A 25 23.13 7.46 -5.48
N GLU A 26 21.82 7.41 -5.20
CA GLU A 26 21.28 7.74 -3.88
C GLU A 26 21.96 6.88 -2.80
N GLN A 27 22.55 7.56 -1.82
CA GLN A 27 23.24 6.91 -0.71
C GLN A 27 22.22 6.17 0.16
N VAL A 28 22.59 4.96 0.61
CA VAL A 28 21.83 4.24 1.63
C VAL A 28 21.71 5.16 2.85
N LEU A 29 20.50 5.61 3.16
CA LEU A 29 20.24 6.41 4.34
C LEU A 29 20.29 5.52 5.58
N SER A 30 20.86 6.04 6.67
CA SER A 30 20.78 5.36 7.96
C SER A 30 19.33 5.41 8.44
N LEU A 31 18.78 4.26 8.83
CA LEU A 31 17.47 4.23 9.49
C LEU A 31 17.50 4.90 10.87
N ASP A 32 18.69 5.09 11.46
CA ASP A 32 18.89 5.84 12.70
C ASP A 32 18.97 7.37 12.49
N GLN A 33 18.88 7.85 11.25
CA GLN A 33 18.91 9.29 10.96
C GLN A 33 17.64 9.96 11.52
N GLU A 34 17.82 11.07 12.24
CA GLU A 34 16.72 11.90 12.73
C GLU A 34 16.03 12.64 11.58
N VAL A 35 14.69 12.67 11.61
CA VAL A 35 13.87 13.33 10.60
C VAL A 35 13.56 14.76 11.06
N ALA A 36 14.16 15.76 10.42
CA ALA A 36 14.08 17.16 10.84
C ALA A 36 12.69 17.83 10.64
N HIS A 37 11.76 17.19 9.92
CA HIS A 37 10.50 17.80 9.47
C HIS A 37 9.22 17.15 10.03
N HIS A 38 9.35 16.05 10.77
CA HIS A 38 8.26 15.41 11.49
C HIS A 38 8.69 15.23 12.94
N GLU A 39 7.73 15.20 13.86
CA GLU A 39 7.92 14.99 15.31
C GLU A 39 9.14 14.11 15.63
N ASP A 40 9.99 14.55 16.56
CA ASP A 40 11.26 13.92 16.94
C ASP A 40 11.24 12.39 16.77
N GLY A 41 12.01 11.86 15.82
CA GLY A 41 11.99 10.44 15.47
C GLY A 41 13.05 10.04 14.46
N LYS A 42 13.42 8.76 14.46
CA LYS A 42 14.36 8.17 13.52
C LYS A 42 13.63 7.78 12.24
N LEU A 43 14.34 7.71 11.11
CA LEU A 43 13.79 7.26 9.84
C LEU A 43 13.10 5.88 9.95
N LEU A 44 13.64 5.01 10.80
CA LEU A 44 13.08 3.70 11.13
C LEU A 44 11.64 3.78 11.62
N ASP A 45 11.31 4.78 12.44
CA ASP A 45 10.00 4.92 13.08
C ASP A 45 8.89 5.20 12.05
N PHE A 46 9.27 5.72 10.88
CA PHE A 46 8.36 6.00 9.77
C PHE A 46 8.28 4.85 8.75
N VAL A 47 9.13 3.82 8.86
CA VAL A 47 9.13 2.66 7.96
C VAL A 47 8.38 1.50 8.62
N SER A 48 7.09 1.35 8.27
CA SER A 48 6.29 0.26 8.84
C SER A 48 6.84 -1.12 8.42
N THR A 49 6.99 -2.02 9.40
CA THR A 49 7.40 -3.40 9.11
C THR A 49 6.28 -4.19 8.42
N ARG A 50 6.62 -5.31 7.77
CA ARG A 50 5.61 -6.22 7.18
C ARG A 50 4.63 -6.75 8.23
N GLN A 51 5.09 -6.95 9.47
CA GLN A 51 4.29 -7.44 10.57
C GLN A 51 3.30 -6.37 11.07
N GLU A 52 3.75 -5.13 11.25
CA GLU A 52 2.89 -3.99 11.59
C GLU A 52 1.81 -3.75 10.53
N ARG A 53 2.18 -3.73 9.24
CA ARG A 53 1.21 -3.59 8.15
C ARG A 53 0.14 -4.69 8.18
N ARG A 54 0.53 -5.93 8.50
CA ARG A 54 -0.44 -7.02 8.65
C ARG A 54 -1.36 -6.78 9.84
N SER A 55 -0.84 -6.30 10.97
CA SER A 55 -1.64 -5.96 12.15
C SER A 55 -2.66 -4.87 11.83
N GLN A 56 -2.23 -3.76 11.20
CA GLN A 56 -3.09 -2.65 10.82
C GLN A 56 -4.25 -3.10 9.89
N VAL A 57 -3.97 -3.99 8.95
CA VAL A 57 -5.01 -4.57 8.08
C VAL A 57 -5.99 -5.42 8.87
N MET A 58 -5.53 -6.23 9.82
CA MET A 58 -6.41 -7.05 10.67
C MET A 58 -7.30 -6.17 11.55
N ASP A 59 -6.76 -5.12 12.17
CA ASP A 59 -7.55 -4.15 12.95
C ASP A 59 -8.65 -3.53 12.08
N ALA A 60 -8.31 -3.11 10.85
CA ALA A 60 -9.27 -2.51 9.93
C ALA A 60 -10.39 -3.49 9.51
N VAL A 61 -10.11 -4.81 9.48
CA VAL A 61 -11.12 -5.86 9.26
C VAL A 61 -12.00 -6.05 10.50
N GLU A 62 -11.44 -5.90 11.71
CA GLU A 62 -12.17 -6.00 12.97
C GLU A 62 -13.14 -4.83 13.22
N ASP A 63 -12.92 -3.69 12.58
CA ASP A 63 -13.83 -2.53 12.64
C ASP A 63 -14.99 -2.61 11.61
N LEU A 64 -14.97 -3.60 10.72
CA LEU A 64 -16.09 -3.89 9.81
C LEU A 64 -17.26 -4.52 10.57
N ASP A 65 -18.47 -4.27 10.07
CA ASP A 65 -19.64 -5.01 10.57
C ASP A 65 -19.54 -6.50 10.22
N SER A 66 -20.41 -7.32 10.83
CA SER A 66 -20.33 -8.78 10.70
C SER A 66 -20.49 -9.27 9.26
N GLU A 67 -21.38 -8.67 8.46
CA GLU A 67 -21.57 -9.07 7.07
C GLU A 67 -20.41 -8.62 6.17
N GLU A 68 -19.92 -7.39 6.35
CA GLU A 68 -18.77 -6.85 5.62
C GLU A 68 -17.50 -7.67 5.91
N ARG A 69 -17.27 -7.99 7.19
CA ARG A 69 -16.14 -8.81 7.63
C ARG A 69 -16.18 -10.21 7.02
N GLU A 70 -17.35 -10.85 7.02
CA GLU A 70 -17.53 -12.18 6.44
C GLU A 70 -17.22 -12.19 4.94
N ILE A 71 -17.69 -11.17 4.20
CA ILE A 71 -17.36 -11.01 2.78
C ILE A 71 -15.85 -10.86 2.59
N ILE A 72 -15.18 -9.99 3.35
CA ILE A 72 -13.74 -9.76 3.24
C ILE A 72 -12.95 -11.04 3.56
N GLN A 73 -13.34 -11.80 4.60
CA GLN A 73 -12.72 -13.08 4.94
C GLN A 73 -12.83 -14.09 3.79
N LEU A 74 -14.02 -14.27 3.23
CA LEU A 74 -14.22 -15.21 2.12
C LEU A 74 -13.45 -14.78 0.87
N ARG A 75 -13.45 -13.48 0.56
CA ARG A 75 -12.84 -12.94 -0.66
C ARG A 75 -11.32 -12.94 -0.62
N TYR A 76 -10.72 -12.47 0.46
CA TYR A 76 -9.29 -12.16 0.51
C TYR A 76 -8.46 -13.15 1.32
N PHE A 77 -9.08 -13.88 2.26
CA PHE A 77 -8.37 -14.86 3.09
C PHE A 77 -8.62 -16.29 2.62
N LYS A 78 -9.80 -16.56 2.04
CA LYS A 78 -10.16 -17.88 1.49
C LYS A 78 -10.18 -17.94 -0.04
N ASN A 79 -9.82 -16.85 -0.73
CA ASN A 79 -9.70 -16.75 -2.18
C ASN A 79 -10.96 -17.15 -2.98
N TYR A 80 -12.16 -16.95 -2.43
CA TYR A 80 -13.39 -17.10 -3.21
C TYR A 80 -13.60 -15.92 -4.15
N THR A 81 -14.27 -16.15 -5.28
CA THR A 81 -14.78 -15.10 -6.17
C THR A 81 -16.05 -14.45 -5.61
N GLN A 82 -16.45 -13.27 -6.13
CA GLN A 82 -17.72 -12.65 -5.75
C GLN A 82 -18.92 -13.57 -6.01
N ALA A 83 -18.88 -14.33 -7.11
CA ALA A 83 -19.93 -15.26 -7.48
C ALA A 83 -20.03 -16.44 -6.50
N GLU A 84 -18.89 -16.96 -6.03
CA GLU A 84 -18.87 -18.02 -5.01
C GLU A 84 -19.34 -17.50 -3.65
N VAL A 85 -18.89 -16.32 -3.23
CA VAL A 85 -19.38 -15.69 -2.00
C VAL A 85 -20.87 -15.41 -2.05
N ALA A 86 -21.40 -14.98 -3.20
CA ALA A 86 -22.83 -14.81 -3.41
C ALA A 86 -23.61 -16.12 -3.19
N LYS A 87 -23.09 -17.24 -3.71
CA LYS A 87 -23.67 -18.57 -3.49
C LYS A 87 -23.61 -18.98 -2.02
N ILE A 88 -22.46 -18.82 -1.36
CA ILE A 88 -22.23 -19.19 0.05
C ILE A 88 -23.18 -18.40 0.97
N LEU A 89 -23.27 -17.08 0.77
CA LEU A 89 -24.08 -16.19 1.60
C LEU A 89 -25.56 -16.09 1.16
N LYS A 90 -25.95 -16.85 0.12
CA LYS A 90 -27.30 -16.83 -0.46
C LYS A 90 -27.78 -15.41 -0.83
N LYS A 91 -26.87 -14.61 -1.39
CA LYS A 91 -27.12 -13.24 -1.89
C LYS A 91 -26.82 -13.16 -3.38
N ASN A 92 -27.26 -12.11 -4.06
CA ASN A 92 -26.90 -11.85 -5.44
C ASN A 92 -25.48 -11.26 -5.55
N GLN A 93 -24.75 -11.62 -6.61
CA GLN A 93 -23.37 -11.18 -6.84
C GLN A 93 -23.24 -9.65 -6.91
N SER A 94 -24.20 -8.94 -7.50
CA SER A 94 -24.20 -7.47 -7.51
C SER A 94 -24.30 -6.85 -6.10
N LYS A 95 -25.04 -7.48 -5.16
CA LYS A 95 -25.08 -7.01 -3.76
C LYS A 95 -23.77 -7.30 -3.05
N ILE A 96 -23.19 -8.48 -3.26
CA ILE A 96 -21.85 -8.80 -2.73
C ILE A 96 -20.82 -7.78 -3.23
N SER A 97 -20.81 -7.46 -4.52
CA SER A 97 -19.91 -6.46 -5.09
C SER A 97 -20.07 -5.08 -4.44
N ARG A 98 -21.31 -4.61 -4.23
CA ARG A 98 -21.57 -3.34 -3.54
C ARG A 98 -21.11 -3.38 -2.08
N MET A 99 -21.39 -4.46 -1.37
CA MET A 99 -21.03 -4.61 0.04
C MET A 99 -19.51 -4.68 0.21
N GLU A 100 -18.82 -5.45 -0.62
CA GLU A 100 -17.35 -5.50 -0.67
C GLU A 100 -16.76 -4.13 -0.96
N GLY A 101 -17.30 -3.40 -1.95
CA GLY A 101 -16.82 -2.05 -2.28
C GLY A 101 -16.95 -1.08 -1.09
N ARG A 102 -18.05 -1.16 -0.33
CA ARG A 102 -18.23 -0.37 0.90
C ARG A 102 -17.26 -0.78 2.00
N ALA A 103 -17.07 -2.09 2.21
CA ALA A 103 -16.13 -2.62 3.19
C ALA A 103 -14.69 -2.14 2.89
N LEU A 104 -14.24 -2.26 1.64
CA LEU A 104 -12.92 -1.79 1.20
C LEU A 104 -12.76 -0.28 1.37
N ALA A 105 -13.79 0.51 1.05
CA ALA A 105 -13.76 1.95 1.25
C ALA A 105 -13.65 2.33 2.74
N LYS A 106 -14.33 1.58 3.62
CA LYS A 106 -14.25 1.76 5.08
C LYS A 106 -12.87 1.37 5.61
N MET A 107 -12.34 0.22 5.21
CA MET A 107 -10.97 -0.21 5.54
C MET A 107 -9.94 0.82 5.11
N ARG A 108 -10.07 1.37 3.89
CA ARG A 108 -9.16 2.41 3.38
C ARG A 108 -9.16 3.65 4.27
N LYS A 109 -10.33 4.10 4.74
CA LYS A 109 -10.43 5.25 5.65
C LYS A 109 -9.72 4.96 6.98
N ILE A 110 -9.96 3.80 7.58
CA ILE A 110 -9.34 3.40 8.86
C ILE A 110 -7.81 3.33 8.73
N LEU A 111 -7.32 2.76 7.63
CA LEU A 111 -5.88 2.63 7.39
C LEU A 111 -5.20 3.98 7.17
N LEU A 112 -5.87 4.92 6.50
CA LEU A 112 -5.33 6.27 6.28
C LEU A 112 -5.41 7.13 7.54
N SER A 113 -6.45 7.00 8.37
CA SER A 113 -6.55 7.75 9.63
C SER A 113 -5.58 7.25 10.71
N LYS A 114 -4.97 6.07 10.55
CA LYS A 114 -3.91 5.55 11.44
C LYS A 114 -2.50 5.97 11.00
N GLN A 115 -2.37 6.72 9.90
CA GLN A 115 -1.10 7.24 9.37
C GLN A 115 -0.88 8.73 9.70
N GLU A 116 -1.87 9.38 10.31
CA GLU A 116 -1.81 10.71 10.92
C GLU A 116 -1.57 10.57 12.44
#